data_AF-D3B2A1-F1
#
_entry.id   AF-D3B2A1-F1
#
_cell.length_a   1.000
_cell.length_b   1.000
_cell.length_c   1.000
_cell.angle_alpha   90.00
_cell.angle_beta   90.00
_cell.angle_gamma   90.00
#
_symmetry.space_group_name_H-M   'P 1'
#
loop_
_entity.id
_entity.type
_entity.pdbx_description
1 polymer ?
#
loop_
_entity_poly.entity_id
_entity_poly.type
_entity_poly.pdbx_seq_one_letter_code
_entity_poly.pdbx_strand_id
1 'polypeptide(L)'
;MTQQQLYLKSIELDPTNSYSYYSLANTLSRGESITLINGQSMTEQQLYLKSIDCNPTNSMSYDSLAMTLSRDPTNFNSYYNLATTLSRFESITLNNGQSMTVQQLYLKSIECDPTNSNSYNNLTTTLSRGESITLNNGKSMTQQQLYLKSIECDPTNSYSYHNLAKTLSRGESITLNNGQSMTKQQLFLKSIELDPTNSYSYYNLATNTFKR
;
A
#
# COMPACT_ATOMS: atom_id res chain seq x y z
N MET A 1 21.34 18.27 -25.09
CA MET A 1 20.33 17.68 -24.19
C MET A 1 20.88 16.38 -23.64
N THR A 2 20.82 16.19 -22.33
CA THR A 2 21.16 14.89 -21.70
C THR A 2 20.05 13.88 -21.92
N GLN A 3 20.34 12.59 -21.70
CA GLN A 3 19.34 11.53 -21.79
C GLN A 3 18.14 11.78 -20.85
N GLN A 4 18.39 12.23 -19.61
CA GLN A 4 17.35 12.62 -18.66
C GLN A 4 16.45 13.74 -19.19
N GLN A 5 17.03 14.79 -19.79
CA GLN A 5 16.28 15.91 -20.36
C GLN A 5 15.35 15.46 -21.50
N LEU A 6 15.79 14.48 -22.30
CA LEU A 6 14.97 13.93 -23.37
C LEU A 6 13.77 13.13 -22.83
N TYR A 7 13.97 12.31 -21.80
CA TYR A 7 12.86 11.59 -21.16
C TYR A 7 11.89 12.52 -20.44
N LEU A 8 12.40 13.55 -19.76
CA LEU A 8 11.56 14.60 -19.16
C LEU A 8 10.72 15.32 -20.21
N LYS A 9 11.31 15.66 -21.36
CA LYS A 9 10.56 16.27 -22.48
C LYS A 9 9.52 15.32 -23.06
N SER A 10 9.83 14.02 -23.15
CA SER A 10 8.88 12.99 -23.59
C SER A 10 7.68 12.92 -22.64
N ILE A 11 7.91 12.90 -21.32
CA ILE A 11 6.86 12.92 -20.29
C ILE A 11 6.04 14.21 -20.33
N GLU A 12 6.66 15.35 -20.64
CA GLU A 12 5.94 16.63 -20.83
C GLU A 12 4.91 16.55 -21.95
N LEU A 13 5.33 15.95 -23.08
CA LEU A 13 4.51 15.86 -24.29
C LEU A 13 3.45 14.76 -24.18
N ASP A 14 3.78 13.66 -23.50
CA ASP A 14 2.88 12.55 -23.21
C ASP A 14 3.09 12.05 -21.77
N PRO A 15 2.31 12.57 -20.79
CA PRO A 15 2.35 12.14 -19.40
C PRO A 15 1.88 10.69 -19.16
N THR A 16 1.46 9.97 -20.20
CA THR A 16 1.06 8.55 -20.13
C THR A 16 2.11 7.61 -20.71
N ASN A 17 3.25 8.14 -21.18
CA ASN A 17 4.31 7.33 -21.78
C ASN A 17 5.08 6.52 -20.72
N SER A 18 4.65 5.27 -20.50
CA SER A 18 5.26 4.35 -19.52
C SER A 18 6.76 4.15 -19.76
N TYR A 19 7.19 4.01 -21.01
CA TYR A 19 8.60 3.77 -21.35
C TYR A 19 9.50 4.95 -20.96
N SER A 20 8.97 6.17 -21.00
CA SER A 20 9.73 7.36 -20.60
C SER A 20 9.95 7.41 -19.10
N TYR A 21 8.93 7.06 -18.30
CA TYR A 21 9.08 6.92 -16.85
C TYR A 21 10.05 5.80 -16.48
N TYR A 22 9.89 4.61 -17.10
CA TYR A 22 10.80 3.48 -16.90
C TYR A 22 12.26 3.84 -17.25
N SER A 23 12.46 4.44 -18.42
CA SER A 23 13.81 4.79 -18.89
C SER A 23 14.43 5.90 -18.05
N LEU A 24 13.62 6.86 -17.58
CA LEU A 24 14.08 7.89 -16.66
C LEU A 24 14.53 7.29 -15.33
N ALA A 25 13.76 6.34 -14.77
CA ALA A 25 14.13 5.64 -13.54
C ALA A 25 15.51 4.98 -13.66
N ASN A 26 15.78 4.32 -14.79
CA ASN A 26 17.06 3.66 -15.06
C ASN A 26 18.25 4.62 -15.17
N THR A 27 18.03 5.94 -15.29
CA THR A 27 19.11 6.93 -15.28
C THR A 27 19.51 7.38 -13.89
N LEU A 28 18.70 7.08 -12.86
CA LEU A 28 18.93 7.55 -11.50
C LEU A 28 19.90 6.64 -10.74
N SER A 29 20.77 7.28 -9.96
CA SER A 29 21.62 6.60 -8.99
C SER A 29 20.83 6.24 -7.73
N ARG A 30 21.40 5.38 -6.88
CA ARG A 30 20.76 4.97 -5.61
C ARG A 30 20.45 6.20 -4.75
N GLY A 31 19.20 6.33 -4.32
CA GLY A 31 18.76 7.42 -3.45
C GLY A 31 18.65 8.78 -4.14
N GLU A 32 18.92 8.84 -5.45
CA GLU A 32 18.69 10.04 -6.25
C GLU A 32 17.18 10.22 -6.49
N SER A 33 16.79 11.48 -6.63
CA SER A 33 15.45 11.86 -7.07
C SER A 33 15.57 12.89 -8.19
N ILE A 34 14.57 12.91 -9.07
CA ILE A 34 14.48 13.87 -10.16
C ILE A 34 13.17 14.62 -10.08
N THR A 35 13.22 15.93 -10.35
CA THR A 35 12.03 16.77 -10.38
C THR A 35 11.42 16.78 -11.78
N LEU A 36 10.16 16.36 -11.89
CA LEU A 36 9.36 16.49 -13.10
C LEU A 36 9.01 17.96 -13.37
N ILE A 37 8.56 18.26 -14.58
CA ILE A 37 8.22 19.64 -15.00
C ILE A 37 7.05 20.23 -14.19
N ASN A 38 6.18 19.39 -13.64
CA ASN A 38 5.10 19.81 -12.74
C ASN A 38 5.58 20.09 -11.29
N GLY A 39 6.89 20.03 -11.02
CA GLY A 39 7.50 20.27 -9.72
C GLY A 39 7.53 19.05 -8.78
N GLN A 40 6.99 17.91 -9.19
CA GLN A 40 7.01 16.69 -8.38
C GLN A 40 8.40 16.06 -8.40
N SER A 41 9.03 15.90 -7.22
CA SER A 41 10.25 15.10 -7.07
C SER A 41 9.91 13.61 -6.98
N MET A 42 10.59 12.78 -7.76
CA MET A 42 10.36 11.34 -7.84
C MET A 42 11.65 10.54 -7.72
N THR A 43 11.61 9.47 -6.94
CA THR A 43 12.67 8.46 -6.86
C THR A 43 12.58 7.43 -7.99
N GLU A 44 13.61 6.59 -8.15
CA GLU A 44 13.57 5.46 -9.09
C GLU A 44 12.32 4.57 -8.89
N GLN A 45 11.96 4.27 -7.64
CA GLN A 45 10.80 3.43 -7.31
C GLN A 45 9.49 4.09 -7.74
N GLN A 46 9.33 5.38 -7.45
CA GLN A 46 8.13 6.12 -7.83
C GLN A 46 7.99 6.23 -9.35
N LEU A 47 9.09 6.32 -10.09
CA LEU A 47 9.08 6.31 -11.55
C LEU A 47 8.71 4.92 -12.11
N TYR A 48 9.20 3.82 -11.54
CA TYR A 48 8.75 2.48 -11.93
C TYR A 48 7.26 2.28 -11.65
N LEU A 49 6.77 2.72 -10.48
CA LEU A 49 5.34 2.69 -10.14
C LEU A 49 4.53 3.50 -11.14
N LYS A 50 4.97 4.70 -11.49
CA LYS A 50 4.28 5.54 -12.48
C LYS A 50 4.26 4.90 -13.87
N SER A 51 5.34 4.21 -14.26
CA SER A 51 5.38 3.43 -15.49
C SER A 51 4.35 2.29 -15.48
N ILE A 52 4.19 1.59 -14.35
CA ILE A 52 3.17 0.54 -14.17
C ILE A 52 1.77 1.14 -14.24
N ASP A 53 1.51 2.27 -13.58
CA ASP A 53 0.21 2.96 -13.62
C ASP A 53 -0.16 3.34 -15.06
N CYS A 54 0.81 3.81 -15.85
CA CYS A 54 0.62 4.18 -17.24
C CYS A 54 0.43 2.95 -18.16
N ASN A 55 1.11 1.84 -17.86
CA ASN A 55 1.00 0.59 -18.60
C ASN A 55 1.17 -0.63 -17.67
N PRO A 56 0.07 -1.18 -17.13
CA PRO A 56 0.10 -2.31 -16.20
C PRO A 56 0.61 -3.62 -16.81
N THR A 57 0.75 -3.69 -18.14
CA THR A 57 1.27 -4.89 -18.82
C THR A 57 2.78 -4.86 -19.02
N ASN A 58 3.45 -3.77 -18.64
CA ASN A 58 4.89 -3.60 -18.82
C ASN A 58 5.70 -4.39 -17.77
N SER A 59 6.02 -5.65 -18.07
CA SER A 59 6.79 -6.53 -17.17
C SER A 59 8.13 -5.95 -16.73
N MET A 60 8.81 -5.17 -17.59
CA MET A 60 10.11 -4.56 -17.25
C MET A 60 10.05 -3.66 -16.01
N SER A 61 8.93 -2.98 -15.79
CA SER A 61 8.80 -2.09 -14.63
C SER A 61 8.60 -2.87 -13.33
N TYR A 62 7.90 -3.99 -13.38
CA TYR A 62 7.78 -4.92 -12.25
C TYR A 62 9.13 -5.56 -11.93
N ASP A 63 9.85 -6.03 -12.95
CA ASP A 63 11.18 -6.63 -12.79
C ASP A 63 12.18 -5.62 -12.20
N SER A 64 12.19 -4.38 -12.70
CA SER A 64 13.05 -3.33 -12.16
C SER A 64 12.66 -2.90 -10.75
N LEU A 65 11.36 -2.87 -10.42
CA LEU A 65 10.92 -2.63 -9.04
C LEU A 65 11.39 -3.77 -8.11
N ALA A 66 11.34 -5.03 -8.57
CA ALA A 66 11.88 -6.17 -7.84
C ALA A 66 13.42 -6.15 -7.72
N MET A 67 14.14 -5.61 -8.72
CA MET A 67 15.60 -5.38 -8.65
C MET A 67 16.00 -4.41 -7.55
N THR A 68 15.11 -3.49 -7.14
CA THR A 68 15.41 -2.61 -6.00
C THR A 68 15.63 -3.39 -4.70
N LEU A 69 14.97 -4.54 -4.53
CA LEU A 69 15.16 -5.44 -3.37
C LEU A 69 16.51 -6.14 -3.38
N SER A 70 17.09 -6.41 -4.56
CA SER A 70 18.43 -7.00 -4.63
C SER A 70 19.51 -6.06 -4.13
N ARG A 71 19.26 -4.74 -4.21
CA ARG A 71 20.17 -3.69 -3.73
C ARG A 71 19.97 -3.40 -2.25
N ASP A 72 18.74 -3.55 -1.76
CA ASP A 72 18.37 -3.36 -0.36
C ASP A 72 17.25 -4.34 0.05
N PRO A 73 17.61 -5.54 0.54
CA PRO A 73 16.63 -6.55 0.91
C PRO A 73 15.86 -6.20 2.19
N THR A 74 16.23 -5.11 2.87
CA THR A 74 15.60 -4.62 4.10
C THR A 74 14.64 -3.46 3.86
N ASN A 75 14.48 -3.02 2.61
CA ASN A 75 13.58 -1.91 2.29
C ASN A 75 12.10 -2.35 2.32
N PHE A 76 11.40 -2.03 3.41
CA PHE A 76 9.97 -2.35 3.55
C PHE A 76 9.11 -1.75 2.42
N ASN A 77 9.48 -0.57 1.91
CA ASN A 77 8.73 0.16 0.90
C ASN A 77 8.76 -0.57 -0.44
N SER A 78 9.88 -1.21 -0.78
CA SER A 78 9.99 -2.05 -1.98
C SER A 78 9.02 -3.23 -1.93
N TYR A 79 8.95 -3.95 -0.80
CA TYR A 79 7.99 -5.05 -0.64
C TYR A 79 6.54 -4.56 -0.67
N TYR A 80 6.26 -3.44 0.01
CA TYR A 80 4.94 -2.82 0.02
C TYR A 80 4.49 -2.43 -1.39
N ASN A 81 5.34 -1.73 -2.13
CA ASN A 81 5.06 -1.27 -3.50
C ASN A 81 4.83 -2.43 -4.46
N LEU A 82 5.64 -3.50 -4.37
CA LEU A 82 5.37 -4.71 -5.14
C LEU A 82 3.99 -5.30 -4.79
N ALA A 83 3.66 -5.41 -3.51
CA ALA A 83 2.39 -5.96 -3.06
C ALA A 83 1.18 -5.14 -3.54
N THR A 84 1.29 -3.81 -3.62
CA THR A 84 0.20 -2.94 -4.07
C THR A 84 0.04 -2.90 -5.59
N THR A 85 1.10 -3.16 -6.35
CA THR A 85 1.06 -3.18 -7.82
C THR A 85 0.54 -4.48 -8.43
N LEU A 86 0.60 -5.58 -7.67
CA LEU A 86 0.17 -6.89 -8.13
C LEU A 86 -1.32 -7.11 -7.85
N SER A 87 -1.98 -7.89 -8.70
CA SER A 87 -3.33 -8.36 -8.41
C SER A 87 -3.33 -9.29 -7.20
N ARG A 88 -4.44 -9.33 -6.45
CA ARG A 88 -4.55 -10.08 -5.17
C ARG A 88 -4.03 -11.53 -5.21
N PHE A 89 -4.20 -12.22 -6.33
CA PHE A 89 -3.83 -13.63 -6.50
C PHE A 89 -2.56 -13.85 -7.32
N GLU A 90 -1.87 -12.78 -7.69
CA GLU A 90 -0.60 -12.86 -8.41
C GLU A 90 0.57 -13.12 -7.46
N SER A 91 1.65 -13.61 -8.05
CA SER A 91 2.96 -13.68 -7.44
C SER A 91 3.99 -13.06 -8.36
N ILE A 92 5.12 -12.68 -7.78
CA ILE A 92 6.29 -12.22 -8.51
C ILE A 92 7.50 -13.07 -8.13
N THR A 93 8.35 -13.37 -9.09
CA THR A 93 9.63 -14.02 -8.84
C THR A 93 10.69 -12.94 -8.65
N LEU A 94 11.26 -12.87 -7.45
CA LEU A 94 12.37 -11.96 -7.15
C LEU A 94 13.67 -12.45 -7.81
N ASN A 95 14.66 -11.57 -7.94
CA ASN A 95 15.94 -11.93 -8.59
C ASN A 95 16.74 -13.01 -7.87
N ASN A 96 16.47 -13.26 -6.58
CA ASN A 96 17.04 -14.39 -5.85
C ASN A 96 16.36 -15.74 -6.18
N GLY A 97 15.42 -15.76 -7.13
CA GLY A 97 14.64 -16.93 -7.56
C GLY A 97 13.43 -17.23 -6.67
N GLN A 98 13.20 -16.46 -5.60
CA GLN A 98 12.08 -16.68 -4.71
C GLN A 98 10.79 -16.13 -5.32
N SER A 99 9.79 -17.00 -5.52
CA SER A 99 8.43 -16.56 -5.84
C SER A 99 7.70 -16.13 -4.57
N MET A 100 7.10 -14.93 -4.60
CA MET A 100 6.37 -14.35 -3.48
C MET A 100 4.97 -13.91 -3.89
N THR A 101 3.97 -14.30 -3.10
CA THR A 101 2.59 -13.80 -3.25
C THR A 101 2.43 -12.41 -2.64
N VAL A 102 1.36 -11.70 -2.99
CA VAL A 102 1.00 -10.40 -2.37
C VAL A 102 0.99 -10.47 -0.83
N GLN A 103 0.43 -11.53 -0.25
CA GLN A 103 0.40 -11.74 1.19
C GLN A 103 1.81 -11.89 1.79
N GLN A 104 2.69 -12.64 1.12
CA GLN A 104 4.08 -12.80 1.56
C GLN A 104 4.88 -11.50 1.44
N LEU A 105 4.61 -10.68 0.42
CA LEU A 105 5.23 -9.37 0.26
C LEU A 105 4.82 -8.42 1.40
N TYR A 106 3.53 -8.35 1.77
CA TYR A 106 3.11 -7.56 2.93
C TYR A 106 3.71 -8.07 4.25
N LEU A 107 3.79 -9.40 4.44
CA LEU A 107 4.46 -9.98 5.62
C LEU A 107 5.93 -9.58 5.69
N LYS A 108 6.66 -9.61 4.56
CA LYS A 108 8.06 -9.14 4.50
C LYS A 108 8.18 -7.64 4.72
N SER A 109 7.24 -6.84 4.20
CA SER A 109 7.19 -5.41 4.50
C SER A 109 7.07 -5.17 6.01
N ILE A 110 6.18 -5.89 6.71
CA ILE A 110 6.02 -5.81 8.17
C ILE A 110 7.26 -6.30 8.93
N GLU A 111 7.94 -7.34 8.43
CA GLU A 111 9.20 -7.80 9.03
C GLU A 111 10.30 -6.73 8.94
N CYS A 112 10.41 -6.05 7.79
CA CYS A 112 11.38 -4.99 7.57
C CYS A 112 11.05 -3.71 8.35
N ASP A 113 9.76 -3.34 8.44
CA ASP A 113 9.28 -2.25 9.27
C ASP A 113 8.00 -2.65 10.02
N PRO A 114 8.11 -3.05 11.31
CA PRO A 114 6.98 -3.46 12.13
C PRO A 114 6.09 -2.29 12.56
N THR A 115 6.41 -1.06 12.16
CA THR A 115 5.60 0.14 12.41
C THR A 115 4.83 0.61 11.18
N ASN A 116 4.93 -0.08 10.04
CA ASN A 116 4.22 0.32 8.84
C ASN A 116 2.72 0.02 8.92
N SER A 117 1.92 1.07 9.18
CA SER A 117 0.46 0.97 9.27
C SER A 117 -0.21 0.43 8.01
N ASN A 118 0.25 0.86 6.83
CA ASN A 118 -0.35 0.47 5.55
C ASN A 118 -0.14 -1.01 5.23
N SER A 119 1.03 -1.57 5.56
CA SER A 119 1.30 -2.99 5.39
C SER A 119 0.37 -3.85 6.24
N TYR A 120 0.10 -3.47 7.49
CA TYR A 120 -0.91 -4.16 8.31
C TYR A 120 -2.33 -4.03 7.73
N ASN A 121 -2.76 -2.82 7.33
CA ASN A 121 -4.09 -2.61 6.75
C ASN A 121 -4.27 -3.46 5.48
N ASN A 122 -3.32 -3.36 4.54
CA ASN A 122 -3.45 -4.01 3.24
C ASN A 122 -3.28 -5.52 3.33
N LEU A 123 -2.38 -6.03 4.19
CA LEU A 123 -2.32 -7.46 4.52
C LEU A 123 -3.69 -7.97 4.96
N THR A 124 -4.39 -7.21 5.79
CA THR A 124 -5.71 -7.63 6.31
C THR A 124 -6.76 -7.73 5.21
N THR A 125 -6.67 -6.88 4.18
CA THR A 125 -7.58 -6.93 3.02
C THR A 125 -7.36 -8.16 2.14
N THR A 126 -6.22 -8.84 2.24
CA THR A 126 -5.98 -10.11 1.52
C THR A 126 -6.65 -11.30 2.21
N LEU A 127 -7.02 -11.17 3.49
CA LEU A 127 -7.62 -12.24 4.28
C LEU A 127 -9.12 -12.38 4.03
N SER A 128 -9.60 -13.62 4.09
CA SER A 128 -11.02 -13.94 4.10
C SER A 128 -11.65 -13.64 5.47
N ARG A 129 -12.99 -13.49 5.51
CA ARG A 129 -13.69 -13.21 6.77
C ARG A 129 -13.47 -14.36 7.76
N GLY A 130 -12.96 -14.03 8.95
CA GLY A 130 -12.69 -15.01 10.02
C GLY A 130 -11.36 -15.73 9.88
N GLU A 131 -10.59 -15.46 8.82
CA GLU A 131 -9.23 -15.96 8.67
C GLU A 131 -8.28 -15.25 9.65
N SER A 132 -7.24 -15.97 10.07
CA SER A 132 -6.12 -15.44 10.84
C SER A 132 -4.81 -15.73 10.11
N ILE A 133 -3.81 -14.92 10.35
CA ILE A 133 -2.49 -15.08 9.74
C ILE A 133 -1.40 -15.06 10.81
N THR A 134 -0.38 -15.89 10.62
CA THR A 134 0.82 -15.88 11.44
C THR A 134 1.84 -14.92 10.84
N LEU A 135 2.24 -13.90 11.61
CA LEU A 135 3.32 -13.01 11.25
C LEU A 135 4.68 -13.72 11.34
N ASN A 136 5.72 -13.15 10.73
CA ASN A 136 7.06 -13.76 10.71
C ASN A 136 7.70 -13.87 12.11
N ASN A 137 7.20 -13.13 13.09
CA ASN A 137 7.58 -13.25 14.51
C ASN A 137 6.82 -14.37 15.27
N GLY A 138 6.03 -15.19 14.57
CA GLY A 138 5.27 -16.30 15.14
C GLY A 138 3.91 -15.91 15.74
N LYS A 139 3.57 -14.62 15.81
CA LYS A 139 2.29 -14.16 16.36
C LYS A 139 1.16 -14.39 15.35
N SER A 140 0.18 -15.20 15.72
CA SER A 140 -1.08 -15.31 14.98
C SER A 140 -2.01 -14.15 15.30
N MET A 141 -2.58 -13.53 14.27
CA MET A 141 -3.46 -12.37 14.38
C MET A 141 -4.70 -12.51 13.52
N THR A 142 -5.85 -12.15 14.08
CA THR A 142 -7.12 -12.02 13.36
C THR A 142 -7.17 -10.72 12.55
N GLN A 143 -8.16 -10.57 11.66
CA GLN A 143 -8.37 -9.34 10.91
C GLN A 143 -8.55 -8.11 11.82
N GLN A 144 -9.34 -8.22 12.89
CA GLN A 144 -9.53 -7.13 13.84
C GLN A 144 -8.22 -6.74 14.52
N GLN A 145 -7.41 -7.73 14.94
CA GLN A 145 -6.13 -7.47 15.59
C GLN A 145 -5.13 -6.79 14.64
N LEU A 146 -5.14 -7.13 13.36
CA LEU A 146 -4.28 -6.47 12.36
C LEU A 146 -4.72 -5.02 12.09
N TYR A 147 -6.02 -4.74 11.94
CA TYR A 147 -6.48 -3.36 11.81
C TYR A 147 -6.23 -2.52 13.07
N LEU A 148 -6.40 -3.11 14.26
CA LEU A 148 -6.02 -2.46 15.52
C LEU A 148 -4.52 -2.15 15.57
N LYS A 149 -3.68 -3.09 15.12
CA LYS A 149 -2.22 -2.86 15.05
C LYS A 149 -1.88 -1.78 14.03
N SER A 150 -2.56 -1.74 12.89
CA SER A 150 -2.43 -0.67 11.90
C SER A 150 -2.76 0.71 12.49
N ILE A 151 -3.84 0.82 13.28
CA ILE A 151 -4.22 2.05 13.99
C ILE A 151 -3.22 2.41 15.10
N GLU A 152 -2.67 1.42 15.81
CA GLU A 152 -1.62 1.65 16.81
C GLU A 152 -0.35 2.22 16.16
N CYS A 153 0.03 1.68 15.00
CA CYS A 153 1.17 2.14 14.21
C CYS A 153 0.98 3.56 13.64
N ASP A 154 -0.23 3.87 13.16
CA ASP A 154 -0.60 5.21 12.70
C ASP A 154 -2.08 5.50 13.03
N PRO A 155 -2.33 6.29 14.09
CA PRO A 155 -3.68 6.69 14.48
C PRO A 155 -4.38 7.63 13.49
N THR A 156 -3.70 8.08 12.45
CA THR A 156 -4.26 8.95 11.39
C THR A 156 -4.66 8.18 10.14
N ASN A 157 -4.43 6.87 10.08
CA ASN A 157 -4.80 6.04 8.93
C ASN A 157 -6.32 5.83 8.83
N SER A 158 -6.98 6.67 8.01
CA SER A 158 -8.43 6.66 7.81
C SER A 158 -8.97 5.32 7.30
N TYR A 159 -8.20 4.59 6.49
CA TYR A 159 -8.58 3.29 5.93
C TYR A 159 -8.66 2.21 7.00
N SER A 160 -7.78 2.23 7.99
CA SER A 160 -7.76 1.23 9.06
C SER A 160 -9.00 1.35 9.94
N TYR A 161 -9.46 2.57 10.26
CA TYR A 161 -10.74 2.81 10.94
C TYR A 161 -11.93 2.33 10.11
N HIS A 162 -11.96 2.67 8.81
CA HIS A 162 -13.01 2.24 7.90
C HIS A 162 -13.12 0.71 7.82
N ASN A 163 -11.98 0.04 7.61
CA ASN A 163 -11.94 -1.39 7.44
C ASN A 163 -12.21 -2.13 8.74
N LEU A 164 -11.74 -1.61 9.89
CA LEU A 164 -12.12 -2.14 11.20
C LEU A 164 -13.63 -2.09 11.42
N ALA A 165 -14.26 -0.96 11.09
CA ALA A 165 -15.72 -0.81 11.19
C ALA A 165 -16.48 -1.84 10.35
N LYS A 166 -15.95 -2.20 9.17
CA LYS A 166 -16.54 -3.24 8.30
C LYS A 166 -16.48 -4.64 8.92
N THR A 167 -15.55 -4.91 9.82
CA THR A 167 -15.48 -6.21 10.52
C THR A 167 -16.58 -6.37 11.57
N LEU A 168 -17.09 -5.26 12.12
CA LEU A 168 -18.06 -5.25 13.20
C LEU A 168 -19.49 -5.44 12.68
N SER A 169 -20.32 -6.08 13.49
CA SER A 169 -21.77 -6.12 13.34
C SER A 169 -22.41 -4.81 13.77
N ARG A 170 -23.68 -4.60 13.42
CA ARG A 170 -24.41 -3.40 13.84
C ARG A 170 -24.57 -3.39 15.36
N GLY A 171 -24.28 -2.26 15.99
CA GLY A 171 -24.35 -2.10 17.46
C GLY A 171 -23.14 -2.68 18.20
N GLU A 172 -22.24 -3.38 17.52
CA GLU A 172 -21.01 -3.87 18.11
C GLU A 172 -20.01 -2.71 18.35
N SER A 173 -19.20 -2.89 19.38
CA SER A 173 -18.09 -2.00 19.72
C SER A 173 -16.81 -2.78 19.88
N ILE A 174 -15.69 -2.11 19.69
CA ILE A 174 -14.36 -2.66 19.88
C ILE A 174 -13.51 -1.69 20.68
N THR A 175 -12.64 -2.22 21.53
CA THR A 175 -11.67 -1.43 22.29
C THR A 175 -10.39 -1.30 21.49
N LEU A 176 -9.97 -0.06 21.23
CA LEU A 176 -8.68 0.26 20.61
C LEU A 176 -7.53 -0.01 21.60
N ASN A 177 -6.30 -0.08 21.08
CA ASN A 177 -5.11 -0.35 21.90
C ASN A 177 -4.82 0.76 22.93
N ASN A 178 -5.37 1.96 22.75
CA ASN A 178 -5.31 3.06 23.72
C ASN A 178 -6.41 2.99 24.82
N GLY A 179 -7.23 1.93 24.84
CA GLY A 179 -8.31 1.73 25.80
C GLY A 179 -9.65 2.38 25.41
N GLN A 180 -9.71 3.16 24.33
CA GLN A 180 -10.95 3.77 23.87
C GLN A 180 -11.88 2.72 23.25
N SER A 181 -13.10 2.60 23.77
CA SER A 181 -14.15 1.80 23.12
C SER A 181 -14.85 2.62 22.03
N MET A 182 -14.94 2.07 20.83
CA MET A 182 -15.61 2.67 19.69
C MET A 182 -16.62 1.72 19.07
N THR A 183 -17.84 2.22 18.86
CA THR A 183 -18.86 1.54 18.06
C THR A 183 -18.50 1.54 16.57
N LYS A 184 -19.11 0.64 15.81
CA LYS A 184 -19.03 0.63 14.34
C LYS A 184 -19.30 2.02 13.71
N GLN A 185 -20.28 2.76 14.23
CA GLN A 185 -20.62 4.09 13.73
C GLN A 185 -19.50 5.10 14.01
N GLN A 186 -18.95 5.09 15.23
CA GLN A 186 -17.87 6.00 15.61
C GLN A 186 -16.60 5.74 14.79
N LEU A 187 -16.31 4.49 14.45
CA LEU A 187 -15.17 4.16 13.57
C LEU A 187 -15.35 4.74 12.16
N PHE A 188 -16.53 4.64 11.55
CA PHE A 188 -16.77 5.27 10.24
C PHE A 188 -16.69 6.80 10.32
N LEU A 189 -17.23 7.41 11.38
CA LEU A 189 -17.11 8.85 11.60
C LEU A 189 -15.64 9.28 11.76
N LYS A 190 -14.83 8.51 12.49
CA LYS A 190 -13.40 8.79 12.65
C LYS A 190 -12.63 8.67 11.34
N SER A 191 -12.99 7.68 10.51
CA SER A 191 -12.44 7.57 9.14
C SER A 191 -12.75 8.82 8.31
N ILE A 192 -13.98 9.34 8.36
CA ILE A 192 -14.40 10.58 7.66
C ILE A 192 -13.68 11.80 8.22
N GLU A 193 -13.50 11.89 9.54
CA GLU A 193 -12.77 12.98 10.18
C GLU A 193 -11.32 13.05 9.69
N LEU A 194 -10.66 11.89 9.56
CA LEU A 194 -9.29 11.77 9.09
C LEU A 194 -9.14 11.95 7.58
N ASP A 195 -10.14 11.50 6.80
CA ASP A 195 -10.21 11.69 5.36
C ASP A 195 -11.65 12.02 4.92
N PRO A 196 -11.98 13.33 4.82
CA PRO A 196 -13.30 13.79 4.40
C PRO A 196 -13.64 13.46 2.94
N THR A 197 -12.68 12.97 2.14
CA THR A 197 -12.88 12.65 0.73
C THR A 197 -13.24 11.18 0.50
N ASN A 198 -13.15 10.34 1.54
CA ASN A 198 -13.45 8.91 1.46
C ASN A 198 -14.97 8.63 1.34
N SER A 199 -15.46 8.58 0.10
CA SER A 199 -16.86 8.33 -0.23
C SER A 199 -17.41 7.01 0.32
N TYR A 200 -16.58 5.97 0.43
CA TYR A 200 -17.00 4.67 0.97
C TYR A 200 -17.36 4.75 2.46
N SER A 201 -16.69 5.60 3.23
CA SER A 201 -17.00 5.79 4.65
C SER A 201 -18.38 6.42 4.84
N TYR A 202 -18.74 7.42 4.02
CA TYR A 202 -20.09 8.00 4.02
C TYR A 202 -21.16 6.97 3.64
N TYR A 203 -20.94 6.21 2.57
CA TYR A 203 -21.85 5.16 2.12
C TYR A 203 -22.09 4.10 3.21
N ASN A 204 -21.02 3.61 3.84
CA ASN A 204 -21.12 2.58 4.87
C ASN A 204 -21.75 3.13 6.17
N LEU A 205 -21.50 4.38 6.52
CA LEU A 205 -22.15 5.05 7.65
C LEU A 205 -23.67 5.18 7.43
N ALA A 206 -24.10 5.59 6.24
CA ALA A 206 -25.51 5.68 5.88
C ALA A 206 -26.19 4.30 5.92
N THR A 207 -25.58 3.27 5.32
CA THR A 207 -26.17 1.92 5.33
C THR A 207 -26.20 1.27 6.72
N ASN A 208 -25.29 1.65 7.62
CA ASN A 208 -25.30 1.22 9.02
C ASN A 208 -26.47 1.84 9.84
N THR A 209 -26.88 3.06 9.51
CA THR A 209 -27.89 3.82 10.27
C THR A 209 -29.33 3.52 9.80
N PHE A 210 -29.57 3.31 8.50
CA PHE A 210 -30.94 3.32 7.93
C PHE A 210 -31.61 1.95 7.69
N LYS A 211 -30.93 0.81 7.87
CA LYS A 211 -31.62 -0.50 7.80
C LYS A 211 -32.43 -0.72 9.08
N ARG A 212 -33.72 -0.41 9.08
CA ARG A 212 -34.67 -0.80 10.13
C ARG A 212 -35.19 -2.21 9.87
#